data_AF-A0A957NN62-F1
#
_entry.id   AF-A0A957NN62-F1
#
_cell.length_a   1.000
_cell.length_b   1.000
_cell.length_c   1.000
_cell.angle_alpha   90.00
_cell.angle_beta   90.00
_cell.angle_gamma   90.00
#
_symmetry.space_group_name_H-M   'P 1'
#
loop_
_entity.id
_entity.type
_entity.pdbx_description
1 polymer ?
#
loop_
_entity_poly.entity_id
_entity_poly.type
_entity_poly.pdbx_seq_one_letter_code
_entity_poly.pdbx_strand_id
1 'polypeptide(L)' 'MALFYADENFPRPVVEELRRLGQDVLTVEEDGKAH' A
#
# COMPACT_ATOMS: atom_id res chain seq x y z
N MET A 1 -2.83 15.13 -0.83
CA MET A 1 -2.45 14.04 0.08
C MET A 1 -3.53 12.99 -0.01
N ALA A 2 -3.26 11.89 -0.72
CA ALA A 2 -4.19 10.78 -0.89
C ALA A 2 -3.57 9.57 -0.18
N LEU A 3 -4.30 9.00 0.77
CA LEU A 3 -3.90 7.77 1.47
C LEU A 3 -4.48 6.60 0.69
N PHE A 4 -3.62 5.77 0.13
CA PHE A 4 -4.04 4.52 -0.49
C PHE A 4 -3.98 3.41 0.55
N TYR A 5 -5.05 2.63 0.65
CA TYR A 5 -5.06 1.41 1.44
C TYR A 5 -4.93 0.22 0.50
N ALA A 6 -3.83 -0.52 0.63
CA ALA A 6 -3.52 -1.67 -0.20
C ALA A 6 -3.77 -2.96 0.59
N ASP A 7 -4.76 -3.75 0.16
CA ASP A 7 -5.04 -5.08 0.73
C ASP A 7 -4.22 -6.19 0.07
N GLU A 8 -4.47 -7.44 0.47
CA GLU A 8 -3.79 -8.65 0.00
C GLU A 8 -3.87 -8.87 -1.52
N ASN A 9 -4.88 -8.32 -2.19
CA ASN A 9 -5.02 -8.38 -3.65
C ASN A 9 -4.23 -7.28 -4.37
N PHE A 10 -3.61 -6.36 -3.63
CA PHE A 10 -2.91 -5.24 -4.20
C PHE A 10 -1.43 -5.64 -4.44
N PRO A 11 -0.97 -5.70 -5.70
CA PRO A 11 0.38 -6.18 -5.97
C PRO A 11 1.42 -5.26 -5.33
N ARG A 12 2.34 -5.85 -4.56
CA ARG A 12 3.48 -5.12 -3.95
C ARG A 12 4.24 -4.21 -4.93
N PRO A 13 4.49 -4.61 -6.20
CA PRO A 13 5.15 -3.71 -7.16
C PRO A 13 4.39 -2.39 -7.41
N VAL A 14 3.05 -2.42 -7.33
CA VAL A 14 2.22 -1.22 -7.50
C VAL A 14 2.33 -0.31 -6.28
N VAL A 15 2.37 -0.88 -5.06
CA VAL A 15 2.61 -0.12 -3.82
C VAL A 15 3.96 0.60 -3.88
N GLU A 16 5.01 -0.10 -4.33
CA GLU A 16 6.35 0.47 -4.46
C GLU A 16 6.40 1.64 -5.46
N GLU A 17 5.75 1.49 -6.61
CA GLU A 17 5.69 2.57 -7.61
C GLU A 17 4.87 3.77 -7.11
N LEU A 18 3.75 3.55 -6.42
CA LEU A 18 2.97 4.63 -5.80
C LEU A 18 3.78 5.38 -4.74
N ARG A 19 4.55 4.67 -3.90
CA ARG A 19 5.46 5.28 -2.94
C ARG A 19 6.56 6.10 -3.61
N ARG A 20 7.13 5.61 -4.71
CA ARG A 20 8.12 6.35 -5.53
C ARG A 20 7.54 7.64 -6.12
N LEU A 21 6.25 7.65 -6.47
CA LEU A 21 5.53 8.83 -6.94
C LEU A 21 5.17 9.82 -5.81
N GLY A 22 5.53 9.53 -4.55
CA GLY A 22 5.24 10.38 -3.40
C GLY A 22 3.82 10.22 -2.86
N GLN A 23 3.15 9.11 -3.17
CA GLN A 23 1.88 8.73 -2.54
C GLN A 23 2.15 8.03 -1.20
N ASP A 24 1.30 8.30 -0.22
CA ASP A 24 1.34 7.58 1.06
C ASP A 24 0.42 6.36 0.93
N VAL A 25 1.01 5.16 1.07
CA VAL A 25 0.31 3.89 0.88
C VAL A 25 0.47 3.06 2.16
N LEU A 26 -0.65 2.75 2.80
CA LEU A 26 -0.74 1.85 3.95
C LEU A 26 -1.14 0.47 3.46
N THR A 27 -0.33 -0.56 3.74
CA THR A 27 -0.64 -1.95 3.38
C THR A 27 -1.31 -2.70 4.52
N VAL A 28 -2.13 -3.73 4.22
CA VAL A 28 -2.69 -4.63 5.25
C VAL A 28 -1.61 -5.38 6.05
N GLU A 29 -0.44 -5.60 5.44
CA GLU A 29 0.74 -6.15 6.11
C GLU A 29 1.23 -5.18 7.21
N GLU A 30 1.31 -3.89 6.90
CA GLU A 30 1.70 -2.84 7.86
C GLU A 30 0.63 -2.54 8.90
N ASP A 31 -0.65 -2.68 8.54
CA ASP A 31 -1.79 -2.50 9.44
C ASP A 31 -2.01 -3.71 10.37
N GLY A 32 -1.25 -4.80 10.18
CA GLY A 32 -1.38 -6.03 10.97
C GLY A 32 -2.70 -6.77 10.76
N LYS A 33 -3.38 -6.49 9.64
CA LYS A 33 -4.65 -7.13 9.24
C LYS A 33 -4.48 -8.21 8.18
N ALA A 34 -3.26 -8.44 7.69
CA ALA A 34 -2.94 -9.62 6.91
C ALA A 34 -3.13 -10.85 7.81
N HIS A 35 -4.09 -11.72 7.47
CA HIS A 35 -4.44 -12.90 8.26
C HIS A 35 -3.56 -14.10 7.93
#